data_AF-A0A034W7V5-F1
#
_entry.id   AF-A0A034W7V5-F1
#
_cell.length_a   1.000
_cell.length_b   1.000
_cell.length_c   1.000
_cell.angle_alpha   90.00
_cell.angle_beta   90.00
_cell.angle_gamma   90.00
#
_symmetry.space_group_name_H-M   'P 1'
#
loop_
_entity.id
_entity.type
_entity.pdbx_description
1 polymer ?
#
loop_
_entity_poly.entity_id
_entity_poly.type
_entity_poly.pdbx_seq_one_letter_code
_entity_poly.pdbx_strand_id
1 'polypeptide(L)'
;MSPHWFSTHVAYTMAKYGMSMCVLGMAEEFRSQGLAVNALWPRTAIYTAAVEMLQGAAASQYSRTPEIMADAAYAILCKNPNTCTGNFFIDEEVLIEEGVQDLKRYARFPENADNLISDFFLPEKYISKL
;
A
#
# COMPACT_ATOMS: atom_id res chain seq x y z
N MET A 1 5.88 -14.42 -5.24
CA MET A 1 7.15 -13.64 -5.22
C MET A 1 7.62 -13.50 -6.66
N SER A 2 7.98 -12.30 -7.13
CA SER A 2 8.45 -12.08 -8.52
C SER A 2 9.96 -11.80 -8.55
N PRO A 3 10.78 -12.58 -9.29
CA PRO A 3 12.25 -12.47 -9.28
C PRO A 3 12.79 -11.08 -9.62
N HIS A 4 12.10 -10.32 -10.48
CA HIS A 4 12.53 -8.97 -10.85
C HIS A 4 12.64 -8.03 -9.64
N TRP A 5 11.77 -8.18 -8.64
CA TRP A 5 11.88 -7.39 -7.41
C TRP A 5 13.11 -7.74 -6.57
N PHE A 6 13.74 -8.88 -6.78
CA PHE A 6 14.92 -9.32 -6.05
C PHE A 6 16.22 -9.00 -6.80
N SER A 7 16.18 -8.64 -8.09
CA SER A 7 17.40 -8.47 -8.88
C SER A 7 18.16 -7.17 -8.61
N THR A 8 17.47 -6.10 -8.23
CA THR A 8 18.05 -4.74 -8.20
C THR A 8 18.29 -4.22 -6.78
N HIS A 9 17.46 -4.63 -5.82
CA HIS A 9 17.50 -4.15 -4.44
C HIS A 9 17.13 -5.27 -3.45
N VAL A 10 17.80 -6.43 -3.57
CA VAL A 10 17.48 -7.67 -2.84
C VAL A 10 17.35 -7.46 -1.33
N ALA A 11 18.26 -6.70 -0.70
CA ALA A 11 18.23 -6.46 0.73
C ALA A 11 16.96 -5.70 1.16
N TYR A 12 16.55 -4.69 0.40
CA TYR A 12 15.32 -3.94 0.64
C TYR A 12 14.08 -4.82 0.41
N THR A 13 14.08 -5.61 -0.65
CA THR A 13 12.97 -6.54 -0.96
C THR A 13 12.81 -7.58 0.13
N MET A 14 13.91 -8.19 0.60
CA MET A 14 13.88 -9.13 1.72
C MET A 14 13.37 -8.47 3.00
N ALA A 15 13.81 -7.25 3.32
CA ALA A 15 13.34 -6.52 4.49
C ALA A 15 11.82 -6.27 4.42
N LYS A 16 11.32 -5.78 3.27
CA LYS A 16 9.88 -5.51 3.08
C LYS A 16 9.04 -6.77 3.04
N TYR A 17 9.47 -7.81 2.31
CA TYR A 17 8.76 -9.09 2.27
C TYR A 17 8.80 -9.79 3.63
N GLY A 18 9.87 -9.60 4.41
CA GLY A 18 9.98 -10.06 5.80
C GLY A 18 8.82 -9.56 6.66
N MET A 19 8.48 -8.28 6.56
CA MET A 19 7.33 -7.70 7.27
C MET A 19 6.02 -8.41 6.87
N SER A 20 5.82 -8.69 5.58
CA SER A 20 4.64 -9.41 5.08
C SER A 20 4.62 -10.88 5.54
N MET A 21 5.77 -11.53 5.67
CA MET A 21 5.86 -12.88 6.24
C MET A 21 5.51 -12.91 7.73
N CYS A 22 5.85 -11.85 8.49
CA CYS A 22 5.37 -11.70 9.85
C CYS A 22 3.84 -11.61 9.91
N VAL A 23 3.19 -10.90 8.97
CA VAL A 23 1.72 -10.87 8.89
C VAL A 23 1.13 -12.27 8.69
N LEU A 24 1.67 -13.06 7.76
CA LEU A 24 1.21 -14.45 7.54
C LEU A 24 1.30 -15.30 8.81
N GLY A 25 2.45 -15.25 9.50
CA GLY A 25 2.66 -16.05 10.70
C GLY A 25 1.81 -15.58 11.88
N MET A 26 1.88 -14.28 12.19
CA MET A 26 1.26 -13.71 13.39
C MET A 26 -0.27 -13.65 13.28
N ALA A 27 -0.83 -13.54 12.07
CA ALA A 27 -2.28 -13.61 11.88
C ALA A 27 -2.86 -14.97 12.32
N GLU A 28 -2.13 -16.07 12.09
CA GLU A 28 -2.51 -17.40 12.57
C GLU A 28 -2.15 -17.61 14.04
N GLU A 29 -0.93 -17.20 14.43
CA GLU A 29 -0.43 -17.36 15.80
C GLU A 29 -1.36 -16.72 16.84
N PHE A 30 -1.92 -15.54 16.52
CA PHE A 30 -2.78 -14.79 17.43
C PHE A 30 -4.27 -14.90 17.12
N ARG A 31 -4.68 -15.77 16.18
CA ARG A 31 -6.08 -15.92 15.75
C ARG A 31 -7.02 -16.22 16.92
N SER A 32 -6.62 -17.14 17.81
CA SER A 32 -7.43 -17.53 18.99
C SER A 32 -7.53 -16.44 20.05
N GLN A 33 -6.65 -15.43 20.02
CA GLN A 33 -6.63 -14.29 20.93
C GLN A 33 -7.48 -13.12 20.41
N GLY A 34 -8.07 -13.26 19.22
CA GLY A 34 -8.87 -12.19 18.59
C GLY A 34 -8.05 -10.98 18.15
N LEU A 35 -6.74 -11.16 17.90
CA LEU A 35 -5.85 -10.09 17.45
C LEU A 35 -5.69 -10.13 15.93
N ALA A 36 -6.05 -9.03 15.28
CA ALA A 36 -5.91 -8.87 13.84
C ALA A 36 -4.49 -8.43 13.47
N VAL A 37 -3.89 -9.15 12.51
CA VAL A 37 -2.61 -8.78 11.90
C VAL A 37 -2.82 -8.69 10.40
N ASN A 38 -2.61 -7.51 9.82
CA ASN A 38 -2.78 -7.26 8.39
C ASN A 38 -1.64 -6.36 7.89
N ALA A 39 -1.40 -6.38 6.58
CA ALA A 39 -0.58 -5.39 5.89
C ALA A 39 -1.47 -4.41 5.12
N LEU A 40 -1.00 -3.17 4.99
CA LEU A 40 -1.54 -2.15 4.09
C LEU A 40 -0.40 -1.59 3.25
N TRP A 41 -0.62 -1.47 1.94
CA TRP A 41 0.37 -0.97 0.99
C TRP A 41 -0.27 0.04 0.03
N PRO A 42 0.43 1.11 -0.36
CA PRO A 42 -0.13 2.08 -1.30
C PRO A 42 -0.08 1.57 -2.74
N ARG A 43 -1.09 1.91 -3.53
CA ARG A 43 -1.12 1.63 -4.97
C ARG A 43 -0.16 2.51 -5.77
N THR A 44 0.10 3.71 -5.28
CA THR A 44 0.92 4.74 -5.95
C THR A 44 1.94 5.34 -4.98
N ALA A 45 2.92 6.06 -5.50
CA ALA A 45 3.87 6.79 -4.67
C ALA A 45 3.14 7.77 -3.73
N ILE A 46 3.53 7.78 -2.45
CA ILE A 46 3.01 8.69 -1.43
C ILE A 46 4.04 9.79 -1.19
N TYR A 47 3.66 11.04 -1.41
CA TYR A 47 4.56 12.17 -1.24
C TYR A 47 4.89 12.37 0.25
N THR A 48 6.13 12.04 0.58
CA THR A 48 6.75 12.23 1.89
C THR A 48 8.15 12.79 1.70
N ALA A 49 8.75 13.35 2.75
CA ALA A 49 10.13 13.83 2.70
C ALA A 49 11.12 12.73 2.27
N ALA A 50 10.85 11.46 2.62
CA ALA A 50 11.67 10.32 2.20
C ALA A 50 11.55 10.05 0.70
N VAL A 51 10.35 10.14 0.13
CA VAL A 51 10.13 9.97 -1.31
C VAL A 51 10.76 11.11 -2.10
N GLU A 52 10.65 12.36 -1.61
CA GLU A 52 11.32 13.50 -2.23
C GLU A 52 12.85 13.34 -2.23
N MET A 53 13.42 12.85 -1.14
CA MET A 53 14.86 12.55 -1.06
C MET A 53 15.30 11.47 -2.07
N LEU A 54 14.48 10.44 -2.29
CA LEU A 54 14.81 9.31 -3.16
C LEU A 54 14.55 9.55 -4.65
N GLN A 55 13.49 10.29 -4.98
CA GLN A 55 13.00 10.48 -6.35
C GLN A 55 13.12 11.94 -6.84
N GLY A 56 13.57 12.85 -5.98
CA GLY A 56 13.67 14.28 -6.27
C GLY A 56 12.33 15.02 -6.20
N ALA A 57 12.39 16.34 -6.38
CA ALA A 57 11.22 17.22 -6.27
C ALA A 57 10.09 16.89 -7.28
N ALA A 58 10.43 16.28 -8.42
CA ALA A 58 9.45 15.87 -9.43
C ALA A 58 8.48 14.78 -8.93
N ALA A 59 8.88 13.99 -7.93
CA ALA A 59 8.02 12.96 -7.33
C ALA A 59 6.73 13.54 -6.75
N SER A 60 6.77 14.80 -6.29
CA SER A 60 5.58 15.49 -5.77
C SER A 60 4.46 15.60 -6.80
N GLN A 61 4.77 15.70 -8.09
CA GLN A 61 3.79 15.96 -9.14
C GLN A 61 2.91 14.74 -9.46
N TYR A 62 3.46 13.54 -9.27
CA TYR A 62 2.85 12.27 -9.69
C TYR A 62 2.64 11.33 -8.49
N SER A 63 2.49 11.90 -7.30
CA SER A 63 2.25 11.17 -6.05
C SER A 63 0.89 11.54 -5.44
N ARG A 64 0.39 10.65 -4.58
CA ARG A 64 -0.71 10.97 -3.68
C ARG A 64 -0.23 11.58 -2.38
N THR A 65 -1.16 12.21 -1.69
CA THR A 65 -0.95 12.72 -0.34
C THR A 65 -1.05 11.57 0.68
N PRO A 66 -0.38 11.66 1.84
CA PRO A 66 -0.41 10.61 2.87
C PRO A 66 -1.80 10.26 3.42
N GLU A 67 -2.78 11.15 3.26
CA GLU A 67 -4.15 10.98 3.74
C GLU A 67 -4.83 9.74 3.16
N ILE A 68 -4.48 9.28 1.94
CA ILE A 68 -5.06 8.04 1.39
C ILE A 68 -4.69 6.82 2.24
N MET A 69 -3.44 6.75 2.70
CA MET A 69 -2.97 5.67 3.57
C MET A 69 -3.56 5.81 4.97
N ALA A 70 -3.74 7.05 5.45
CA ALA A 70 -4.38 7.30 6.74
C ALA A 70 -5.84 6.83 6.75
N ASP A 71 -6.62 7.19 5.72
CA ASP A 71 -8.02 6.81 5.62
C ASP A 71 -8.19 5.30 5.41
N ALA A 72 -7.34 4.67 4.58
CA ALA A 72 -7.35 3.23 4.40
C ALA A 72 -6.97 2.48 5.69
N ALA A 73 -5.97 2.96 6.42
CA ALA A 73 -5.60 2.40 7.72
C ALA A 73 -6.75 2.55 8.72
N TYR A 74 -7.39 3.72 8.77
CA TYR A 74 -8.54 3.96 9.64
C TYR A 74 -9.69 2.99 9.35
N ALA A 75 -10.01 2.77 8.07
CA ALA A 75 -11.03 1.81 7.65
C ALA A 75 -10.71 0.39 8.14
N ILE A 76 -9.47 -0.08 7.97
CA ILE A 76 -9.04 -1.42 8.43
C ILE A 76 -9.14 -1.52 9.96
N LEU A 77 -8.67 -0.50 10.68
CA LEU A 77 -8.71 -0.47 12.14
C LEU A 77 -10.13 -0.49 12.73
N CYS A 78 -11.13 -0.05 11.96
CA CYS A 78 -12.54 -0.11 12.34
C CYS A 78 -13.19 -1.49 12.08
N LYS A 79 -12.54 -2.41 11.35
CA LYS A 79 -13.09 -3.74 11.05
C LYS A 79 -13.02 -4.65 12.27
N ASN A 80 -13.90 -5.65 12.33
CA ASN A 80 -13.90 -6.63 13.42
C ASN A 80 -12.59 -7.46 13.37
N PRO A 81 -11.76 -7.42 14.44
CA PRO A 81 -10.45 -8.07 14.41
C PRO A 81 -10.53 -9.60 14.40
N ASN A 82 -11.66 -10.18 14.81
CA ASN A 82 -11.85 -11.64 14.79
C ASN A 82 -12.05 -12.20 13.37
N THR A 83 -12.48 -11.36 12.43
CA THR A 83 -12.76 -11.77 11.05
C THR A 83 -11.83 -11.11 10.03
N CYS A 84 -11.24 -9.95 10.36
CA CYS A 84 -10.34 -9.20 9.49
C CYS A 84 -8.87 -9.38 9.93
N THR A 85 -8.27 -10.52 9.61
CA THR A 85 -6.86 -10.82 9.91
C THR A 85 -6.23 -11.63 8.77
N GLY A 86 -4.91 -11.50 8.56
CA GLY A 86 -4.15 -12.20 7.52
C GLY A 86 -4.25 -11.58 6.12
N ASN A 87 -4.69 -10.33 6.01
CA ASN A 87 -4.91 -9.66 4.72
C ASN A 87 -3.72 -8.79 4.28
N PHE A 88 -3.60 -8.60 2.98
CA PHE A 88 -2.63 -7.72 2.32
C PHE A 88 -3.37 -6.67 1.52
N PHE A 89 -3.76 -5.59 2.18
CA PHE A 89 -4.60 -4.56 1.62
C PHE A 89 -3.84 -3.60 0.71
N ILE A 90 -4.55 -3.11 -0.31
CA ILE A 90 -4.16 -1.96 -1.11
C ILE A 90 -5.08 -0.79 -0.75
N ASP A 91 -4.51 0.38 -0.51
CA ASP A 91 -5.21 1.60 -0.09
C ASP A 91 -6.45 1.94 -0.93
N GLU A 92 -6.34 1.97 -2.26
CA GLU A 92 -7.47 2.23 -3.16
C GLU A 92 -8.59 1.20 -3.01
N GLU A 93 -8.25 -0.09 -2.94
CA GLU A 93 -9.24 -1.16 -2.85
C GLU A 93 -10.02 -1.06 -1.55
N VAL A 94 -9.33 -0.81 -0.43
CA VAL A 94 -9.97 -0.59 0.87
C VAL A 94 -10.94 0.59 0.80
N LEU A 95 -10.51 1.73 0.26
CA LEU A 95 -11.35 2.92 0.20
C LEU A 95 -12.55 2.75 -0.74
N ILE A 96 -12.37 2.06 -1.87
CA ILE A 96 -13.47 1.72 -2.78
C ILE A 96 -14.48 0.81 -2.08
N GLU A 97 -14.03 -0.20 -1.32
CA GLU A 97 -14.90 -1.08 -0.53
C GLU A 97 -15.69 -0.31 0.55
N GLU A 98 -15.10 0.73 1.13
CA GLU A 98 -15.78 1.65 2.07
C GLU A 98 -16.67 2.69 1.35
N GLY A 99 -16.79 2.62 0.02
CA GLY A 99 -17.68 3.47 -0.77
C GLY A 99 -17.09 4.81 -1.21
N VAL A 100 -15.78 5.02 -1.08
CA VAL A 100 -15.10 6.21 -1.62
C VAL A 100 -15.03 6.09 -3.14
N GLN A 101 -15.79 6.95 -3.85
CA GLN A 101 -15.87 6.90 -5.31
C GLN A 101 -14.82 7.77 -6.01
N ASP A 102 -14.41 8.88 -5.39
CA ASP A 102 -13.44 9.81 -5.96
C ASP A 102 -12.11 9.75 -5.22
N LEU A 103 -11.16 9.00 -5.79
CA LEU A 103 -9.80 8.90 -5.30
C LEU A 103 -8.88 10.01 -5.86
N LYS A 104 -9.34 10.84 -6.81
CA LYS A 104 -8.54 11.94 -7.38
C LYS A 104 -8.25 13.00 -6.33
N ARG A 105 -9.10 13.14 -5.32
CA ARG A 105 -8.89 14.03 -4.17
C ARG A 105 -7.59 13.78 -3.40
N TYR A 106 -7.05 12.55 -3.49
CA TYR A 106 -5.79 12.19 -2.86
C TYR A 106 -4.57 12.45 -3.74
N ALA A 107 -4.74 12.79 -5.02
CA ALA A 107 -3.62 13.22 -5.84
C ALA A 107 -3.09 14.56 -5.31
N ARG A 108 -1.77 14.70 -5.17
CA ARG A 108 -1.18 15.97 -4.71
C ARG A 108 -1.51 17.11 -5.67
N PHE A 109 -1.58 16.79 -6.96
CA PHE A 109 -1.99 17.65 -8.05
C PHE A 109 -3.12 16.94 -8.82
N PRO A 110 -4.39 17.35 -8.66
CA PRO A 110 -5.54 16.70 -9.29
C PRO A 110 -5.43 16.55 -10.81
N GLU A 111 -4.77 17.47 -11.49
CA GLU A 111 -4.49 17.45 -12.93
C GLU A 111 -3.64 16.25 -13.37
N ASN A 112 -2.86 15.66 -12.46
CA ASN A 112 -1.99 14.52 -12.71
C ASN A 112 -2.57 13.20 -12.16
N ALA A 113 -3.80 13.19 -11.66
CA ALA A 113 -4.38 12.03 -10.97
C ALA A 113 -4.43 10.75 -11.81
N ASP A 114 -4.43 10.88 -13.14
CA ASP A 114 -4.45 9.75 -14.08
C ASP A 114 -3.04 9.29 -14.52
N ASN A 115 -1.98 9.97 -14.06
CA ASN A 115 -0.57 9.71 -14.43
C ASN A 115 0.33 9.47 -13.20
N LEU A 116 -0.24 8.93 -12.11
CA LEU A 116 0.49 8.72 -10.87
C LEU A 116 1.52 7.58 -11.00
N ILE A 117 2.65 7.74 -10.31
CA ILE A 117 3.71 6.72 -10.26
C ILE A 117 3.19 5.52 -9.47
N SER A 118 3.19 4.33 -10.08
CA SER A 118 2.87 3.09 -9.37
C SER A 118 3.94 2.76 -8.34
N ASP A 119 3.51 2.28 -7.16
CA ASP A 119 4.47 1.85 -6.14
C ASP A 119 5.08 0.48 -6.47
N PHE A 120 6.14 0.11 -5.75
CA PHE A 120 6.80 -1.18 -5.89
C PHE A 120 5.96 -2.34 -5.37
N PHE A 121 6.32 -3.55 -5.81
CA PHE A 121 5.81 -4.83 -5.29
C PHE A 121 4.32 -5.12 -5.53
N LEU A 122 3.67 -4.32 -6.38
CA LEU A 122 2.26 -4.51 -6.69
C LEU A 122 2.02 -5.78 -7.54
N PRO A 123 0.88 -6.46 -7.34
CA PRO A 123 0.43 -7.55 -8.20
C PRO A 123 0.32 -7.16 -9.68
N GLU A 124 0.44 -8.13 -10.59
CA GLU A 124 0.36 -7.89 -12.05
C GLU A 124 -0.94 -7.21 -12.51
N LYS A 125 -2.07 -7.42 -11.80
CA LYS A 125 -3.35 -6.76 -12.11
C LYS A 125 -3.27 -5.22 -12.15
N TYR A 126 -2.23 -4.67 -11.54
CA TYR A 126 -1.96 -3.25 -11.41
C TYR A 126 -0.91 -2.72 -12.40
N ILE A 127 -0.18 -3.62 -13.05
CA ILE A 127 0.79 -3.23 -14.06
C ILE A 127 0.02 -3.24 -15.38
N SER A 128 -0.34 -2.05 -15.89
CA SER A 128 -0.88 -1.96 -17.25
C SER A 128 0.17 -2.57 -18.18
N LYS A 129 -0.20 -3.60 -18.95
CA LYS A 129 0.64 -4.07 -20.05
C LYS A 129 0.91 -2.85 -20.93
N LEU A 130 2.17 -2.40 -20.93
CA LEU A 130 2.70 -1.44 -21.89
C LEU A 130 2.34 -1.89 -23.31
#